data_AF-A0A969NVQ7-F1
#
_entry.id   AF-A0A969NVQ7-F1
#
_cell.length_a   1.000
_cell.length_b   1.000
_cell.length_c   1.000
_cell.angle_alpha   90.00
_cell.angle_beta   90.00
_cell.angle_gamma   90.00
#
_symmetry.space_group_name_H-M   'P 1'
#
loop_
_entity.id
_entity.type
_entity.pdbx_description
1 polymer ?
#
loop_
_entity_poly.entity_id
_entity_poly.type
_entity_poly.pdbx_seq_one_letter_code
_entity_poly.pdbx_strand_id
1 'polypeptide(L)'
;MNNLSQATFVISLDVELYWGMRDVVSLNNYQKQLEGVRQAIPALLELFAKYKIHATWATVGFLYYADIDQLQKNIPQQLPSYDQPKLDPYQYINTLKQENNQQLHFCPDLIELVKQYAGQEIGTHTFSHYYCLETGQTQAQFKADLNAAIATAKKLTLAQPV
;
A
#
# COMPACT_ATOMS: atom_id res chain seq x y z
N MET A 1 33.87 -9.83 -28.94
CA MET A 1 32.48 -9.42 -29.25
C MET A 1 31.85 -9.00 -27.94
N ASN A 2 31.80 -7.70 -27.65
CA ASN A 2 31.23 -7.24 -26.37
C ASN A 2 29.71 -7.18 -26.49
N ASN A 3 29.07 -7.85 -25.52
CA ASN A 3 27.63 -7.96 -25.30
C ASN A 3 26.91 -6.62 -25.50
N LEU A 4 25.94 -6.60 -26.41
CA LEU A 4 24.87 -5.61 -26.39
C LEU A 4 24.20 -5.73 -25.01
N SER A 5 24.23 -4.65 -24.22
CA SER A 5 23.50 -4.55 -22.96
C SER A 5 22.05 -4.94 -23.21
N GLN A 6 21.59 -6.04 -22.63
CA GLN A 6 20.19 -6.45 -22.74
C GLN A 6 19.32 -5.34 -22.15
N ALA A 7 18.35 -4.86 -22.93
CA ALA A 7 17.35 -3.93 -22.43
C ALA A 7 16.46 -4.66 -21.41
N THR A 8 16.23 -4.03 -20.25
CA THR A 8 15.34 -4.55 -19.22
C THR A 8 14.02 -3.79 -19.28
N PHE A 9 12.91 -4.52 -19.29
CA PHE A 9 11.57 -3.96 -19.11
C PHE A 9 11.11 -4.27 -17.68
N VAL A 10 10.69 -3.24 -16.95
CA VAL A 10 10.28 -3.34 -15.53
C VAL A 10 8.82 -2.93 -15.42
N ILE A 11 8.05 -3.75 -14.69
CA ILE A 11 6.67 -3.41 -14.30
C ILE A 11 6.66 -3.26 -12.78
N SER A 12 6.31 -2.05 -12.33
CA SER A 12 5.98 -1.76 -10.94
C SER A 12 4.56 -1.22 -10.84
N LEU A 13 3.80 -1.72 -9.88
CA LEU A 13 2.40 -1.35 -9.67
C LEU A 13 2.25 -0.80 -8.25
N ASP A 14 1.77 0.43 -8.12
CA ASP A 14 1.41 0.98 -6.83
C ASP A 14 0.05 0.42 -6.38
N VAL A 15 0.00 -0.08 -5.15
CA VAL A 15 -1.19 -0.63 -4.50
C VAL A 15 -1.52 0.25 -3.30
N GLU A 16 -2.48 1.16 -3.51
CA GLU A 16 -2.76 2.26 -2.59
C GLU A 16 -4.21 2.29 -2.08
N LEU A 17 -5.15 1.72 -2.84
CA LEU A 17 -6.60 1.92 -2.67
C LEU A 17 -6.95 3.41 -2.48
N TYR A 18 -7.84 3.75 -1.53
CA TYR A 18 -8.25 5.14 -1.33
C TYR A 18 -7.15 6.03 -0.73
N TRP A 19 -6.10 5.46 -0.13
CA TRP A 19 -5.05 6.26 0.51
C TRP A 19 -4.35 7.21 -0.47
N GLY A 20 -4.15 6.78 -1.72
CA GLY A 20 -3.60 7.61 -2.80
C GLY A 20 -4.57 8.62 -3.40
N MET A 21 -5.85 8.56 -3.06
CA MET A 21 -6.90 9.39 -3.66
C MET A 21 -7.63 10.32 -2.67
N ARG A 22 -7.41 10.14 -1.36
CA ARG A 22 -8.17 10.82 -0.28
C ARG A 22 -8.16 12.35 -0.35
N ASP A 23 -7.10 12.96 -0.87
CA ASP A 23 -6.91 14.41 -0.98
C ASP A 23 -7.25 14.96 -2.37
N VAL A 24 -7.63 14.08 -3.30
CA VAL A 24 -7.93 14.39 -4.70
C VAL A 24 -9.43 14.29 -4.98
N VAL A 25 -10.09 13.25 -4.48
CA VAL A 25 -11.51 12.96 -4.77
C VAL A 25 -12.20 12.40 -3.54
N SER A 26 -13.50 12.68 -3.40
CA SER A 26 -14.28 12.10 -2.30
C SER A 26 -14.49 10.59 -2.50
N LEU A 27 -14.53 9.85 -1.39
CA LEU A 27 -14.73 8.40 -1.38
C LEU A 27 -15.98 7.99 -2.18
N ASN A 28 -17.09 8.70 -1.98
CA ASN A 28 -18.35 8.42 -2.67
C ASN A 28 -18.23 8.53 -4.20
N ASN A 29 -17.41 9.46 -4.69
CA ASN A 29 -17.23 9.67 -6.13
C ASN A 29 -16.23 8.67 -6.76
N TYR A 30 -15.49 7.92 -5.95
CA TYR A 30 -14.42 7.03 -6.39
C TYR A 30 -14.59 5.57 -5.98
N GLN A 31 -15.68 5.24 -5.27
CA GLN A 31 -15.93 3.92 -4.70
C GLN A 31 -15.89 2.79 -5.75
N LYS A 32 -16.50 3.00 -6.93
CA LYS A 32 -16.57 1.97 -7.99
C LYS A 32 -15.18 1.58 -8.50
N GLN A 33 -14.25 2.53 -8.58
CA GLN A 33 -12.88 2.30 -9.01
C GLN A 33 -12.13 1.44 -7.98
N LEU A 34 -12.32 1.75 -6.69
CA LEU A 34 -11.74 1.00 -5.58
C LEU A 34 -12.28 -0.44 -5.52
N GLU A 35 -13.58 -0.63 -5.70
CA GLU A 35 -14.20 -1.95 -5.77
C GLU A 35 -13.64 -2.78 -6.94
N GLY A 36 -13.31 -2.13 -8.05
CA GLY A 36 -12.69 -2.75 -9.21
C GLY A 36 -11.30 -3.35 -8.94
N VAL A 37 -10.57 -2.86 -7.93
CA VAL A 37 -9.23 -3.37 -7.56
C VAL A 37 -9.29 -4.85 -7.18
N ARG A 38 -10.37 -5.29 -6.53
CA ARG A 38 -10.57 -6.69 -6.12
C ARG A 38 -10.74 -7.64 -7.31
N GLN A 39 -11.07 -7.12 -8.48
CA GLN A 39 -11.13 -7.88 -9.72
C GLN A 39 -9.83 -7.73 -10.53
N ALA A 40 -9.27 -6.52 -10.54
CA ALA A 40 -8.08 -6.20 -11.33
C ALA A 40 -6.83 -6.94 -10.84
N ILE A 41 -6.58 -7.01 -9.53
CA ILE A 41 -5.36 -7.66 -9.00
C ILE A 41 -5.33 -9.15 -9.36
N PRO A 42 -6.36 -9.98 -9.07
CA PRO A 42 -6.36 -11.38 -9.48
C PRO A 42 -6.23 -11.56 -10.99
N ALA A 43 -6.93 -10.75 -11.80
CA ALA A 43 -6.85 -10.85 -13.26
C ALA A 43 -5.45 -10.53 -13.81
N LEU A 44 -4.77 -9.53 -13.24
CA LEU A 44 -3.39 -9.19 -13.59
C LEU A 44 -2.42 -10.30 -13.17
N LEU A 45 -2.60 -10.88 -11.97
CA LEU A 45 -1.78 -11.99 -11.50
C LEU A 45 -1.89 -13.22 -12.42
N GLU A 46 -3.09 -13.59 -12.84
CA GLU A 46 -3.32 -14.65 -13.82
C GLU A 46 -2.66 -14.34 -15.17
N LEU A 47 -2.73 -13.09 -15.62
CA LEU A 47 -2.09 -12.64 -16.85
C LEU A 47 -0.56 -12.73 -16.75
N PHE A 48 0.01 -12.26 -15.64
CA PHE A 48 1.44 -12.30 -15.39
C PHE A 48 1.94 -13.72 -15.25
N ALA A 49 1.21 -14.61 -14.58
CA ALA A 49 1.54 -16.03 -14.50
C ALA A 49 1.53 -16.69 -15.89
N LYS A 50 0.48 -16.45 -16.69
CA LYS A 50 0.34 -16.99 -18.04
C LYS A 50 1.52 -16.61 -18.95
N TYR A 51 1.97 -15.36 -18.87
CA TYR A 51 3.05 -14.85 -19.70
C TYR A 51 4.42 -14.85 -19.01
N LYS A 52 4.53 -15.41 -17.80
CA LYS A 52 5.76 -15.48 -16.99
C LYS A 52 6.39 -14.09 -16.77
N ILE A 53 5.55 -13.08 -16.54
CA ILE A 53 5.97 -11.70 -16.28
C ILE A 53 6.32 -11.57 -14.80
N HIS A 54 7.48 -11.00 -14.53
CA HIS A 54 7.86 -10.58 -13.19
C HIS A 54 7.43 -9.13 -12.96
N ALA A 55 6.90 -8.83 -11.79
CA ALA A 55 6.50 -7.48 -11.42
C ALA A 55 6.68 -7.23 -9.92
N THR A 56 6.81 -5.97 -9.56
CA THR A 56 6.86 -5.52 -8.16
C THR A 56 5.58 -4.77 -7.83
N TRP A 57 4.93 -5.15 -6.73
CA TRP A 57 3.70 -4.54 -6.22
C TRP A 57 4.08 -3.68 -5.02
N ALA A 58 4.19 -2.37 -5.21
CA ALA A 58 4.55 -1.42 -4.16
C ALA A 58 3.31 -1.12 -3.31
N THR A 59 3.24 -1.68 -2.10
CA THR A 59 2.03 -1.61 -1.27
C THR A 59 2.16 -0.55 -0.19
N VAL A 60 1.08 0.21 0.02
CA VAL A 60 0.94 1.08 1.20
C VAL A 60 0.78 0.20 2.44
N GLY A 61 1.58 0.46 3.48
CA GLY A 61 1.63 -0.33 4.70
C GLY A 61 0.29 -0.41 5.47
N PHE A 62 -0.57 0.60 5.36
CA PHE A 62 -1.91 0.55 5.93
C PHE A 62 -2.78 -0.58 5.36
N LEU A 63 -2.58 -0.96 4.09
CA LEU A 63 -3.43 -1.95 3.42
C LEU A 63 -3.35 -3.36 4.00
N TYR A 64 -2.34 -3.62 4.80
CA TYR A 64 -2.07 -4.91 5.44
C TYR A 64 -2.93 -5.19 6.68
N TYR A 65 -3.68 -4.21 7.17
CA TYR A 65 -4.59 -4.39 8.30
C TYR A 65 -5.97 -4.80 7.82
N ALA A 66 -6.74 -5.50 8.67
CA ALA A 66 -8.12 -5.87 8.36
C ALA A 66 -9.11 -4.72 8.55
N ASP A 67 -8.78 -3.79 9.45
CA ASP A 67 -9.64 -2.69 9.86
C ASP A 67 -8.84 -1.56 10.52
N ILE A 68 -9.57 -0.47 10.81
CA ILE A 68 -9.03 0.73 11.49
C ILE A 68 -8.51 0.43 12.90
N ASP A 69 -9.17 -0.43 13.66
CA ASP A 69 -8.76 -0.73 15.04
C ASP A 69 -7.39 -1.41 15.07
N GLN A 70 -7.15 -2.31 14.12
CA GLN A 70 -5.86 -3.00 13.96
C GLN A 70 -4.79 -2.02 13.47
N LEU A 71 -5.11 -1.14 12.51
CA LEU A 71 -4.20 -0.08 12.07
C LEU A 71 -3.81 0.84 13.23
N GLN A 72 -4.77 1.34 14.01
CA GLN A 72 -4.54 2.27 15.11
C GLN A 72 -3.56 1.72 16.17
N LYS A 73 -3.61 0.41 16.44
CA LYS A 73 -2.67 -0.26 17.37
C LYS A 73 -1.22 -0.32 16.87
N ASN A 74 -0.98 -0.01 15.60
CA ASN A 74 0.32 -0.12 14.95
C ASN A 74 0.83 1.21 14.36
N ILE A 75 0.18 2.33 14.68
CA ILE A 75 0.63 3.66 14.28
C ILE A 75 1.99 3.97 14.94
N PRO A 76 2.99 4.48 14.20
CA PRO A 76 4.29 4.85 14.77
C PRO A 76 4.17 6.07 15.71
N GLN A 77 5.10 6.21 16.66
CA GLN A 77 5.09 7.33 17.61
C GLN A 77 5.34 8.69 16.95
N GLN A 78 6.11 8.72 15.85
CA GLN A 78 6.37 9.93 15.09
C GLN A 78 5.55 9.93 13.82
N LEU A 79 4.68 10.94 13.71
CA LEU A 79 3.79 11.16 12.57
C LEU A 79 4.27 12.36 11.76
N PRO A 80 4.01 12.42 10.45
CA PRO A 80 4.33 13.59 9.65
C PRO A 80 3.65 14.84 10.22
N SER A 81 4.39 15.94 10.28
CA SER A 81 3.87 17.25 10.68
C SER A 81 3.67 18.16 9.47
N TYR A 82 3.02 17.66 8.41
CA TYR A 82 2.81 18.42 7.18
C TYR A 82 2.18 19.79 7.46
N ASP A 83 2.65 20.83 6.77
CA ASP A 83 2.05 22.18 6.88
C ASP A 83 0.61 22.19 6.34
N GLN A 84 0.28 21.26 5.43
CA GLN A 84 -1.05 21.05 4.87
C GLN A 84 -1.74 19.86 5.58
N PRO A 85 -2.61 20.08 6.57
CA PRO A 85 -3.17 18.99 7.39
C PRO A 85 -3.99 17.97 6.58
N LYS A 86 -4.58 18.39 5.46
CA LYS A 86 -5.32 17.49 4.56
C LYS A 86 -4.45 16.37 3.95
N LEU A 87 -3.14 16.56 3.92
CA LEU A 87 -2.17 15.59 3.43
C LEU A 87 -1.75 14.59 4.52
N ASP A 88 -2.23 14.74 5.75
CA ASP A 88 -1.95 13.81 6.83
C ASP A 88 -2.92 12.61 6.78
N PRO A 89 -2.48 11.41 6.37
CA PRO A 89 -3.34 10.21 6.35
C PRO A 89 -3.80 9.81 7.75
N TYR A 90 -3.03 10.13 8.80
CA TYR A 90 -3.34 9.79 10.19
C TYR A 90 -4.48 10.65 10.74
N GLN A 91 -4.61 11.91 10.29
CA GLN A 91 -5.80 12.72 10.61
C GLN A 91 -7.05 12.15 9.97
N TYR A 92 -6.95 11.67 8.72
CA TYR A 92 -8.08 11.06 8.03
C TYR A 92 -8.62 9.81 8.74
N ILE A 93 -7.75 9.00 9.37
CA ILE A 93 -8.17 7.84 10.17
C ILE A 93 -9.22 8.22 11.22
N ASN A 94 -9.08 9.37 11.87
CA ASN A 94 -10.01 9.83 12.92
C ASN A 94 -11.41 10.18 12.36
N THR A 95 -11.54 10.34 11.05
CA THR A 95 -12.82 10.60 10.38
C THR A 95 -13.51 9.32 9.92
N LEU A 96 -12.79 8.20 9.89
CA LEU A 96 -13.33 6.90 9.48
C LEU A 96 -14.20 6.32 10.59
N LYS A 97 -15.45 6.02 10.27
CA LYS A 97 -16.36 5.29 11.15
C LYS A 97 -16.16 3.79 10.95
N GLN A 98 -16.25 2.99 12.01
CA GLN A 98 -16.07 1.53 11.96
C GLN A 98 -17.04 0.85 10.96
N GLU A 99 -18.24 1.42 10.76
CA GLU A 99 -19.26 0.90 9.85
C GLU A 99 -18.96 1.13 8.36
N ASN A 100 -17.91 1.90 8.02
CA ASN A 100 -17.54 2.11 6.63
C ASN A 100 -17.01 0.81 6.00
N ASN A 101 -17.22 0.65 4.70
CA ASN A 101 -16.70 -0.49 3.95
C ASN A 101 -15.16 -0.52 4.01
N GLN A 102 -14.61 -1.29 4.95
CA GLN A 102 -13.18 -1.42 5.23
C GLN A 102 -12.40 -1.84 3.97
N GLN A 103 -13.06 -2.54 3.04
CA GLN A 103 -12.48 -2.99 1.79
C GLN A 103 -12.01 -1.87 0.86
N LEU A 104 -12.45 -0.63 1.09
CA LEU A 104 -12.02 0.56 0.33
C LEU A 104 -10.68 1.11 0.82
N HIS A 105 -10.24 0.71 2.01
CA HIS A 105 -9.01 1.18 2.67
C HIS A 105 -8.04 0.06 2.98
N PHE A 106 -8.48 -1.19 2.93
CA PHE A 106 -7.72 -2.36 3.37
C PHE A 106 -7.86 -3.52 2.37
N CYS A 107 -6.77 -4.26 2.15
CA CYS A 107 -6.78 -5.46 1.32
C CYS A 107 -5.68 -6.47 1.70
N PRO A 108 -5.59 -6.90 2.98
CA PRO A 108 -4.58 -7.87 3.39
C PRO A 108 -4.73 -9.20 2.62
N ASP A 109 -5.96 -9.56 2.26
CA ASP A 109 -6.29 -10.72 1.45
C ASP A 109 -5.65 -10.68 0.05
N LEU A 110 -5.71 -9.53 -0.63
CA LEU A 110 -5.09 -9.37 -1.95
C LEU A 110 -3.57 -9.36 -1.88
N ILE A 111 -2.99 -8.80 -0.81
CA ILE A 111 -1.54 -8.79 -0.65
C ILE A 111 -1.02 -10.22 -0.39
N GLU A 112 -1.73 -11.01 0.41
CA GLU A 112 -1.42 -12.43 0.58
C GLU A 112 -1.60 -13.22 -0.72
N LEU A 113 -2.60 -12.88 -1.55
CA LEU A 113 -2.75 -13.47 -2.87
C LEU A 113 -1.53 -13.18 -3.76
N VAL A 114 -1.03 -11.94 -3.81
CA VAL A 114 0.17 -11.59 -4.59
C VAL A 114 1.37 -12.44 -4.19
N LYS A 115 1.58 -12.68 -2.88
CA LYS A 115 2.69 -13.53 -2.37
C LYS A 115 2.66 -14.97 -2.89
N GLN A 116 1.49 -15.47 -3.25
CA GLN A 116 1.32 -16.85 -3.71
C GLN A 116 1.74 -17.02 -5.18
N TYR A 117 1.92 -15.94 -5.94
CA TYR A 117 2.29 -15.99 -7.35
C TYR A 117 3.79 -15.89 -7.56
N ALA A 118 4.36 -16.85 -8.30
CA ALA A 118 5.78 -16.83 -8.65
C ALA A 118 6.14 -15.61 -9.50
N GLY A 119 7.31 -15.02 -9.23
CA GLY A 119 7.81 -13.84 -9.95
C GLY A 119 7.15 -12.52 -9.53
N GLN A 120 6.27 -12.53 -8.53
CA GLN A 120 5.64 -11.32 -7.99
C GLN A 120 6.34 -10.91 -6.70
N GLU A 121 7.00 -9.76 -6.73
CA GLU A 121 7.65 -9.17 -5.58
C GLU A 121 6.69 -8.19 -4.88
N ILE A 122 6.74 -8.12 -3.56
CA ILE A 122 6.09 -7.04 -2.82
C ILE A 122 7.13 -6.01 -2.39
N GLY A 123 6.94 -4.79 -2.87
CA GLY A 123 7.68 -3.61 -2.44
C GLY A 123 6.87 -2.77 -1.46
N THR A 124 7.48 -1.71 -0.93
CA THR A 124 6.77 -0.74 -0.08
C THR A 124 6.51 0.54 -0.85
N HIS A 125 5.27 1.03 -0.74
CA HIS A 125 4.88 2.40 -1.07
C HIS A 125 4.69 3.18 0.24
N THR A 126 5.68 3.10 1.14
CA THR A 126 5.67 3.63 2.52
C THR A 126 4.60 3.01 3.41
N PHE A 127 4.49 3.44 4.68
CA PHE A 127 3.48 2.92 5.60
C PHE A 127 2.13 3.61 5.38
N SER A 128 2.10 4.95 5.37
CA SER A 128 0.85 5.72 5.34
C SER A 128 0.46 6.28 3.97
N HIS A 129 1.19 5.96 2.90
CA HIS A 129 1.20 6.76 1.66
C HIS A 129 1.77 8.16 1.94
N TYR A 130 3.06 8.19 2.29
CA TYR A 130 3.79 9.33 2.81
C TYR A 130 4.22 10.31 1.69
N TYR A 131 4.01 11.60 1.91
CA TYR A 131 4.31 12.66 0.96
C TYR A 131 5.72 13.21 1.19
N CYS A 132 6.71 12.56 0.59
CA CYS A 132 8.13 12.85 0.80
C CYS A 132 8.59 14.25 0.35
N LEU A 133 7.79 14.97 -0.43
CA LEU A 133 8.13 16.31 -0.97
C LEU A 133 7.37 17.46 -0.31
N GLU A 134 6.43 17.17 0.58
CA GLU A 134 5.63 18.19 1.24
C GLU A 134 6.37 18.83 2.42
N THR A 135 6.08 20.10 2.67
CA THR A 135 6.71 20.86 3.76
C THR A 135 6.16 20.48 5.13
N GLY A 136 6.91 20.79 6.19
CA GLY A 136 6.54 20.54 7.59
C GLY A 136 6.97 19.17 8.13
N GLN A 137 7.21 18.18 7.28
CA GLN A 137 7.75 16.87 7.69
C GLN A 137 9.27 16.87 7.92
N THR A 138 9.76 15.82 8.57
CA THR A 138 11.18 15.63 8.92
C THR A 138 11.66 14.23 8.53
N GLN A 139 12.97 14.09 8.31
CA GLN A 139 13.60 12.79 8.03
C GLN A 139 13.34 11.75 9.13
N ALA A 140 13.20 12.17 10.38
CA ALA A 140 12.91 11.28 11.51
C ALA A 140 11.50 10.68 11.41
N GLN A 141 10.51 11.50 11.02
CA GLN A 141 9.14 11.05 10.80
C GLN A 141 9.04 10.12 9.58
N PHE A 142 9.72 10.45 8.47
CA PHE A 142 9.78 9.56 7.31
C PHE A 142 10.43 8.21 7.66
N LYS A 143 11.52 8.23 8.43
CA LYS A 143 12.15 7.01 8.94
C LYS A 143 11.21 6.20 9.84
N ALA A 144 10.43 6.85 10.70
CA ALA A 144 9.45 6.18 11.55
C ALA A 144 8.34 5.51 10.74
N ASP A 145 7.87 6.17 9.68
CA ASP A 145 6.92 5.62 8.72
C ASP A 145 7.49 4.38 8.01
N LEU A 146 8.70 4.46 7.43
CA LEU A 146 9.36 3.31 6.80
C LEU A 146 9.59 2.14 7.78
N ASN A 147 9.98 2.45 9.03
CA ASN A 147 10.15 1.41 10.04
C ASN A 147 8.82 0.71 10.37
N ALA A 148 7.70 1.44 10.37
CA ALA A 148 6.38 0.85 10.54
C ALA A 148 6.03 -0.07 9.37
N ALA A 149 6.28 0.35 8.12
CA ALA A 149 6.07 -0.49 6.93
C ALA A 149 6.88 -1.80 7.02
N ILE A 150 8.16 -1.71 7.38
CA ILE A 150 9.04 -2.88 7.56
C ILE A 150 8.52 -3.79 8.68
N ALA A 151 8.09 -3.23 9.81
CA ALA A 151 7.55 -4.00 10.93
C ALA A 151 6.27 -4.74 10.55
N THR A 152 5.37 -4.09 9.81
CA THR A 152 4.12 -4.68 9.31
C THR A 152 4.41 -5.82 8.34
N ALA A 153 5.29 -5.61 7.36
CA ALA A 153 5.66 -6.65 6.39
C ALA A 153 6.27 -7.88 7.08
N LYS A 154 7.15 -7.68 8.08
CA LYS A 154 7.75 -8.78 8.85
C LYS A 154 6.73 -9.60 9.64
N LYS A 155 5.72 -8.97 10.26
CA LYS A 155 4.66 -9.69 10.99
C LYS A 155 3.92 -10.67 10.09
N LEU A 156 3.72 -10.33 8.83
CA LEU A 156 3.01 -11.17 7.85
C LEU A 156 3.88 -12.25 7.22
N THR A 157 5.21 -12.09 7.24
CA THR A 157 6.12 -13.20 6.94
C THR A 157 6.08 -14.26 8.04
N LEU A 158 5.84 -13.86 9.29
CA LEU A 158 5.79 -14.76 10.45
C LEU A 158 4.43 -15.43 10.67
N ALA A 159 3.34 -14.88 10.11
CA ALA A 159 1.98 -15.38 10.26
C ALA A 159 1.60 -16.48 9.24
N GLN A 160 2.57 -17.22 8.71
CA GLN A 160 2.30 -18.37 7.84
C GLN A 160 1.34 -19.34 8.54
N PRO A 161 0.25 -19.77 7.90
CA PRO A 161 -0.62 -20.78 8.47
C PRO A 161 0.11 -22.13 8.55
N VAL A 162 -0.11 -22.82 9.67
CA VAL A 162 0.22 -24.25 9.88
C VAL A 162 -0.58 -25.11 8.90
#